data_AF-A0ABD4XHG2-F1
#
_entry.id   AF-A0ABD4XHG2-F1
#
_cell.length_a   1.000
_cell.length_b   1.000
_cell.length_c   1.000
_cell.angle_alpha   90.00
_cell.angle_beta   90.00
_cell.angle_gamma   90.00
#
_symmetry.space_group_name_H-M   'P 1'
#
loop_
_entity.id
_entity.type
_entity.pdbx_description
1 polymer ?
#
loop_
_entity_poly.entity_id
_entity_poly.type
_entity_poly.pdbx_seq_one_letter_code
_entity_poly.pdbx_strand_id
1 'polypeptide(L)'
;MIRRERWKSNFSQIPNETLRNYELSNSSFRLLMYMLSMSDGWIFRNSKIAKDLGKSERWVRAGLTELEKAGYIRRKAIRNKRGRITEWERVIYDLPVAENTSVVNTDI
;
A
#
# COMPACT_ATOMS: atom_id res chain seq x y z
N MET A 1 16.64 -22.94 17.83
CA MET A 1 15.33 -23.35 17.26
C MET A 1 14.33 -22.26 17.58
N ILE A 2 13.64 -21.70 16.57
CA ILE A 2 12.59 -20.69 16.76
C ILE A 2 11.27 -21.36 16.38
N ARG A 3 10.31 -21.42 17.30
CA ARG A 3 8.98 -22.02 17.09
C ARG A 3 7.91 -20.97 17.32
N ARG A 4 7.05 -20.78 16.32
CA ARG A 4 5.87 -19.92 16.39
C ARG A 4 4.73 -20.64 17.11
N GLU A 5 4.06 -19.96 18.03
CA GLU A 5 2.87 -20.46 18.72
C GLU A 5 1.59 -20.19 17.90
N ARG A 6 0.54 -20.98 18.11
CA ARG A 6 -0.69 -20.92 17.31
C ARG A 6 -1.60 -19.80 17.81
N TRP A 7 -1.52 -18.64 17.17
CA TRP A 7 -2.41 -17.49 17.40
C TRP A 7 -3.68 -17.61 16.55
N LYS A 8 -4.88 -17.39 17.12
CA LYS A 8 -6.18 -17.72 16.48
C LYS A 8 -7.04 -16.54 16.00
N SER A 9 -6.72 -15.27 16.32
CA SER A 9 -7.52 -14.09 15.88
C SER A 9 -6.67 -12.83 15.72
N ASN A 10 -7.15 -11.81 15.00
CA ASN A 10 -6.47 -10.52 14.79
C ASN A 10 -5.10 -10.61 14.10
N PHE A 11 -5.03 -11.36 12.99
CA PHE A 11 -3.83 -11.45 12.16
C PHE A 11 -4.15 -11.11 10.71
N SER A 12 -3.15 -10.58 10.00
CA SER A 12 -3.20 -10.34 8.56
C SER A 12 -2.52 -11.47 7.82
N GLN A 13 -3.13 -11.94 6.73
CA GLN A 13 -2.49 -12.86 5.81
C GLN A 13 -1.73 -12.03 4.78
N ILE A 14 -0.40 -12.16 4.79
CA ILE A 14 0.48 -11.44 3.88
C ILE A 14 1.16 -12.46 2.95
N PRO A 15 1.23 -12.21 1.62
CA PRO A 15 1.96 -13.06 0.70
C PRO A 15 3.43 -13.25 1.11
N ASN A 16 3.95 -14.47 0.94
CA ASN A 16 5.33 -14.78 1.32
C ASN A 16 6.34 -14.01 0.46
N GLU A 17 5.99 -13.75 -0.80
CA GLU A 17 6.76 -12.97 -1.76
C GLU A 17 6.99 -11.55 -1.23
N THR A 18 5.92 -10.91 -0.75
CA THR A 18 5.97 -9.58 -0.13
C THR A 18 6.74 -9.60 1.19
N LEU A 19 6.50 -10.62 2.02
CA LEU A 19 7.22 -10.80 3.30
C LEU A 19 8.74 -10.98 3.10
N ARG A 20 9.15 -11.57 1.99
CA ARG A 20 10.55 -11.88 1.65
C ARG A 20 11.17 -10.86 0.70
N ASN A 21 10.46 -9.80 0.35
CA ASN A 21 10.96 -8.77 -0.56
C ASN A 21 12.04 -7.93 0.14
N TYR A 22 13.28 -8.09 -0.31
CA TYR A 22 14.46 -7.39 0.22
C TYR A 22 14.74 -6.04 -0.45
N GLU A 23 14.01 -5.70 -1.51
CA GLU A 23 14.09 -4.40 -2.20
C GLU A 23 13.44 -3.28 -1.38
N LEU A 24 12.60 -3.63 -0.40
CA LEU A 24 11.97 -2.68 0.50
C LEU A 24 12.83 -2.41 1.73
N SER A 25 12.97 -1.13 2.07
CA SER A 25 13.48 -0.73 3.38
C SER A 25 12.57 -1.24 4.49
N ASN A 26 13.14 -1.58 5.64
CA ASN A 26 12.39 -1.98 6.83
C ASN A 26 11.34 -0.94 7.24
N SER A 27 11.58 0.33 6.93
CA SER A 27 10.63 1.40 7.18
C SER A 27 9.39 1.28 6.28
N SER A 28 9.58 1.13 4.98
CA SER A 28 8.50 0.99 4.00
C SER A 28 7.77 -0.33 4.14
N PHE A 29 8.49 -1.41 4.47
CA PHE A 29 7.91 -2.69 4.83
C PHE A 29 6.96 -2.56 6.03
N ARG A 30 7.40 -1.90 7.11
CA ARG A 30 6.53 -1.65 8.28
C ARG A 30 5.27 -0.85 7.91
N LEU A 31 5.42 0.16 7.04
CA LEU A 31 4.29 0.96 6.56
C LEU A 31 3.30 0.11 5.76
N LEU A 32 3.79 -0.73 4.85
CA LEU A 32 2.96 -1.64 4.05
C LEU A 32 2.20 -2.61 4.94
N MET A 33 2.89 -3.30 5.86
CA MET A 33 2.25 -4.25 6.77
C MET A 33 1.16 -3.60 7.62
N TYR A 34 1.38 -2.36 8.07
CA TYR A 34 0.36 -1.59 8.78
C TYR A 34 -0.87 -1.35 7.90
N MET A 35 -0.67 -0.88 6.67
CA MET A 35 -1.77 -0.61 5.74
C MET A 35 -2.57 -1.86 5.38
N LEU A 36 -1.90 -3.00 5.14
CA LEU A 36 -2.55 -4.30 4.84
C LEU A 36 -3.25 -4.92 6.05
N SER A 37 -3.00 -4.40 7.26
CA SER A 37 -3.71 -4.82 8.47
C SER A 37 -5.05 -4.11 8.69
N MET A 38 -5.33 -3.07 7.91
CA MET A 38 -6.60 -2.34 7.96
C MET A 38 -7.68 -3.04 7.13
N SER A 39 -8.94 -2.71 7.38
CA SER A 39 -10.05 -3.22 6.58
C SER A 39 -9.99 -2.75 5.13
N ASP A 40 -10.60 -3.52 4.23
CA ASP A 40 -10.73 -3.15 2.82
C ASP A 40 -11.38 -1.77 2.64
N GLY A 41 -10.92 -1.02 1.64
CA GLY A 41 -11.45 0.32 1.33
C GLY A 41 -11.05 1.44 2.31
N TRP A 42 -10.11 1.18 3.22
CA TRP A 42 -9.66 2.19 4.18
C TRP A 42 -8.98 3.38 3.50
N ILE A 43 -9.48 4.59 3.77
CA ILE A 43 -8.90 5.83 3.27
C ILE A 43 -7.89 6.37 4.27
N PHE A 44 -6.62 6.33 3.89
CA PHE A 44 -5.52 6.75 4.75
C PHE A 44 -5.26 8.26 4.69
N ARG A 45 -5.17 8.91 5.85
CA ARG A 45 -4.56 10.23 5.99
C ARG A 45 -3.12 10.08 6.49
N ASN A 46 -2.16 10.76 5.85
CA ASN A 46 -0.74 10.68 6.25
C ASN A 46 -0.53 11.04 7.73
N SER A 47 -1.25 12.04 8.24
CA SER A 47 -1.19 12.47 9.65
C SER A 47 -1.67 11.41 10.62
N LYS A 48 -2.75 10.68 10.27
CA LYS A 48 -3.29 9.56 11.05
C LYS A 48 -2.27 8.42 11.12
N ILE A 49 -1.74 8.00 9.98
CA ILE A 49 -0.70 6.95 9.92
C ILE A 49 0.53 7.35 10.75
N ALA A 50 0.99 8.59 10.60
CA ALA A 50 2.13 9.11 11.33
C ALA A 50 1.91 9.03 12.84
N LYS A 51 0.73 9.43 13.31
CA LYS A 51 0.33 9.33 14.73
C LYS A 51 0.28 7.87 15.20
N ASP A 52 -0.37 6.99 14.45
CA ASP A 52 -0.57 5.59 14.84
C ASP A 52 0.76 4.81 14.92
N LEU A 53 1.71 5.11 14.02
CA LEU A 53 3.02 4.47 13.99
C LEU A 53 4.08 5.19 14.86
N GLY A 54 3.75 6.33 15.46
CA GLY A 54 4.71 7.16 16.21
C GLY A 54 5.85 7.68 15.34
N LYS A 55 5.55 8.08 14.10
CA LYS A 55 6.51 8.56 13.10
C LYS A 55 6.14 9.97 12.62
N SER A 56 7.07 10.61 11.91
CA SER A 56 6.77 11.89 11.25
C SER A 56 6.02 11.66 9.94
N GLU A 57 5.24 12.64 9.49
CA GLU A 57 4.61 12.53 8.16
C GLU A 57 5.64 12.48 7.02
N ARG A 58 6.85 13.01 7.23
CA ARG A 58 7.95 12.87 6.27
C ARG A 58 8.34 11.40 6.10
N TRP A 59 8.40 10.64 7.19
CA TRP A 59 8.67 9.20 7.15
C TRP A 59 7.57 8.46 6.37
N VAL A 60 6.29 8.82 6.58
CA VAL A 60 5.17 8.23 5.82
C VAL A 60 5.28 8.56 4.33
N ARG A 61 5.53 9.83 3.97
CA ARG A 61 5.69 10.23 2.56
C ARG A 61 6.85 9.51 1.88
N ALA A 62 8.00 9.39 2.55
CA ALA A 62 9.15 8.66 2.03
C ALA A 62 8.81 7.19 1.78
N GLY A 63 8.12 6.54 2.73
CA GLY A 63 7.71 5.15 2.58
C GLY A 63 6.71 4.93 1.45
N LEU A 64 5.73 5.84 1.30
CA LEU A 64 4.79 5.80 0.18
C LEU A 64 5.51 5.91 -1.18
N THR A 65 6.50 6.80 -1.30
CA THR A 65 7.30 6.93 -2.53
C THR A 65 8.07 5.65 -2.86
N GLU A 66 8.64 4.99 -1.86
CA GLU A 66 9.35 3.72 -2.05
C GLU A 66 8.39 2.59 -2.45
N LEU A 67 7.23 2.51 -1.80
CA LEU A 67 6.19 1.53 -2.14
C LEU A 67 5.59 1.75 -3.55
N GLU A 68 5.45 3.00 -3.99
CA GLU A 68 5.09 3.34 -5.37
C GLU A 68 6.14 2.80 -6.34
N LYS A 69 7.44 3.06 -6.10
CA LYS A 69 8.54 2.56 -6.96
C LYS A 69 8.65 1.03 -6.98
N ALA A 70 8.38 0.39 -5.85
CA ALA A 70 8.39 -1.07 -5.74
C ALA A 70 7.12 -1.73 -6.31
N GLY A 71 6.15 -0.96 -6.81
CA GLY A 71 4.94 -1.46 -7.46
C GLY A 71 3.81 -1.89 -6.51
N TYR A 72 3.93 -1.63 -5.22
CA TYR A 72 2.88 -1.91 -4.23
C TYR A 72 1.79 -0.84 -4.20
N ILE A 73 2.06 0.34 -4.73
CA ILE A 73 1.09 1.44 -4.80
C ILE A 73 0.93 1.88 -6.24
N ARG A 74 -0.32 2.05 -6.68
CA ARG A 74 -0.65 2.67 -7.97
C ARG A 74 -1.51 3.89 -7.82
N ARG A 75 -1.30 4.84 -8.72
CA ARG A 75 -2.16 6.02 -8.86
C ARG A 75 -3.29 5.71 -9.81
N LYS A 76 -4.52 5.82 -9.33
CA LYS A 76 -5.74 5.67 -10.11
C LYS A 76 -6.36 7.04 -10.33
N ALA A 77 -6.55 7.42 -11.59
CA ALA A 77 -7.27 8.64 -11.91
C ALA A 77 -8.77 8.42 -11.72
N ILE A 78 -9.38 9.19 -10.82
CA ILE A 78 -10.83 9.26 -10.68
C ILE A 78 -11.32 10.27 -11.72
N ARG A 79 -12.18 9.81 -12.64
CA ARG A 79 -12.77 10.63 -13.69
C ARG A 79 -14.23 10.91 -13.38
N ASN A 80 -14.68 12.13 -13.67
CA ASN A 80 -16.10 12.47 -13.60
C ASN A 80 -16.88 11.90 -14.81
N LYS A 81 -18.21 12.02 -14.78
CA LYS A 81 -19.11 11.59 -15.88
C LYS A 81 -18.82 12.24 -17.24
N ARG A 82 -17.98 13.28 -17.29
CA ARG A 82 -17.54 13.98 -18.52
C ARG A 82 -16.12 13.57 -18.95
N GLY A 83 -15.56 12.51 -18.35
CA GLY A 83 -14.23 11.98 -18.68
C GLY A 83 -13.06 12.81 -18.15
N ARG A 84 -13.29 13.90 -17.40
CA ARG A 84 -12.21 14.72 -16.83
C ARG A 84 -11.71 14.12 -15.53
N ILE A 85 -10.39 14.07 -15.36
CA ILE A 85 -9.75 13.67 -14.10
C ILE A 85 -10.09 14.70 -13.04
N THR A 86 -10.73 14.27 -11.95
CA THR A 86 -11.09 15.11 -10.80
C THR A 86 -10.17 14.87 -9.62
N GLU A 87 -9.67 13.65 -9.45
CA GLU A 87 -8.87 13.28 -8.30
C GLU A 87 -7.91 12.13 -8.66
N TRP A 88 -6.84 12.00 -7.87
CA TRP A 88 -5.91 10.88 -7.94
C TRP A 88 -5.97 10.10 -6.63
N GLU A 89 -6.35 8.83 -6.74
CA GLU A 89 -6.36 7.88 -5.65
C GLU A 89 -5.04 7.08 -5.65
N ARG A 90 -4.57 6.67 -4.48
CA ARG A 90 -3.49 5.69 -4.35
C ARG A 90 -4.05 4.38 -3.84
N VAL A 91 -3.93 3.33 -4.65
CA VAL A 91 -4.39 1.98 -4.35
C VAL A 91 -3.19 1.15 -3.94
N ILE A 92 -3.30 0.46 -2.81
CA ILE A 92 -2.26 -0.41 -2.26
C ILE A 92 -2.59 -1.86 -2.63
N TYR A 93 -1.58 -2.65 -2.95
CA TYR A 93 -1.70 -4.06 -3.33
C TYR A 93 -0.86 -4.94 -2.42
N ASP A 94 -1.32 -6.18 -2.19
CA ASP A 94 -0.60 -7.17 -1.39
C ASP A 94 0.66 -7.70 -2.08
N LEU A 95 0.69 -7.63 -3.42
CA LEU A 95 1.81 -8.03 -4.27
C LEU A 95 2.23 -6.87 -5.18
N PRO A 96 3.51 -6.77 -5.55
CA PRO A 96 3.96 -5.75 -6.48
C PRO A 96 3.34 -5.99 -7.86
N VAL A 97 2.68 -4.97 -8.40
CA VAL A 97 2.05 -5.07 -9.71
C VAL A 97 2.98 -4.44 -10.74
N ALA A 98 3.52 -5.24 -11.66
CA ALA A 98 4.50 -4.80 -12.68
C ALA A 98 4.03 -3.55 -13.43
N GLU A 99 4.86 -2.49 -13.45
CA GLU A 99 4.60 -1.27 -14.22
C GLU A 99 4.34 -1.65 -15.68
N ASN A 100 3.10 -1.48 -16.11
CA ASN A 100 2.62 -1.27 -17.48
C ASN A 100 1.17 -1.72 -17.59
N THR A 101 0.27 -0.93 -17.02
CA THR A 101 -0.88 -0.48 -17.82
C THR A 101 -1.41 0.77 -17.11
N SER A 102 -1.03 1.94 -17.62
CA SER A 102 -2.05 2.95 -17.85
C SER A 102 -3.08 2.25 -18.73
N VAL A 103 -4.05 1.55 -18.14
CA VAL A 103 -5.22 1.11 -18.87
C VAL A 103 -5.85 2.40 -19.36
N VAL A 104 -5.51 2.74 -20.60
CA VAL A 104 -6.47 3.35 -21.50
C VAL A 104 -7.65 2.40 -21.42
N ASN A 105 -8.62 2.71 -20.56
CA ASN A 105 -9.95 2.14 -20.69
C ASN A 105 -10.50 2.74 -21.98
N THR A 106 -10.09 2.14 -23.10
CA THR A 106 -10.92 2.01 -24.27
C THR A 106 -11.98 0.98 -23.92
N ASP A 107 -13.19 1.23 -24.42
CA ASP A 107 -14.34 0.32 -24.50
C ASP A 107 -15.24 0.27 -23.24
N ILE A 108 -16.55 0.56 -23.27
CA ILE A 108 -17.57 0.69 -24.34
C ILE A 108 -18.58 1.77 -23.92
#